data_AF-A0A0M1P2X9-F1
#
_entry.id   AF-A0A0M1P2X9-F1
#
_cell.length_a   1.000
_cell.length_b   1.000
_cell.length_c   1.000
_cell.angle_alpha   90.00
_cell.angle_beta   90.00
_cell.angle_gamma   90.00
#
_symmetry.space_group_name_H-M   'P 1'
#
loop_
_entity.id
_entity.type
_entity.pdbx_description
1 polymer ?
#
loop_
_entity_poly.entity_id
_entity_poly.type
_entity_poly.pdbx_seq_one_letter_code
_entity_poly.pdbx_strand_id
1 'polypeptide(L)'
;MDLHYIGVNSRGRKEWAERELAAPYRPEGLVMEEWKVEQYRPFVEGIRACIGRDLTKDELSTIAWLSGYEQSTIDSIMSLITSANLHRKDSLSKVEK
;
A
#
# COMPACT_ATOMS: atom_id res chain seq x y z
N MET A 1 6.12 0.26 5.98
CA MET A 1 6.44 -0.47 4.75
C MET A 1 7.93 -0.73 4.80
N ASP A 2 8.32 -2.00 4.81
CA ASP A 2 9.70 -2.47 4.90
C ASP A 2 9.98 -3.48 3.78
N LEU A 3 10.12 -2.97 2.55
CA LEU A 3 10.36 -3.77 1.34
C LEU A 3 11.85 -4.07 1.15
N HIS A 4 12.19 -5.35 1.17
CA HIS A 4 13.55 -5.85 0.96
C HIS A 4 13.63 -6.70 -0.30
N TYR A 5 14.57 -6.40 -1.20
CA TYR A 5 14.85 -7.27 -2.34
C TYR A 5 15.40 -8.62 -1.85
N ILE A 6 14.85 -9.72 -2.35
CA ILE A 6 15.26 -11.07 -1.94
C ILE A 6 15.87 -11.90 -3.08
N GLY A 7 15.66 -11.51 -4.34
CA GLY A 7 16.25 -12.22 -5.48
C GLY A 7 15.40 -12.17 -6.74
N VAL A 8 15.70 -13.09 -7.66
CA VAL A 8 14.94 -13.31 -8.90
C VAL A 8 14.35 -14.71 -8.84
N ASN A 9 13.06 -14.84 -9.14
CA ASN A 9 12.39 -16.13 -9.12
C ASN A 9 12.61 -16.94 -10.40
N SER A 10 12.07 -18.17 -10.42
CA SER A 10 12.19 -19.09 -11.57
C SER A 10 11.62 -18.54 -12.88
N ARG A 11 10.81 -17.47 -12.82
CA ARG A 11 10.24 -16.79 -13.99
C ARG A 11 11.07 -15.59 -14.44
N GLY A 12 12.25 -15.36 -13.84
CA GLY A 12 13.11 -14.23 -14.16
C GLY A 12 12.61 -12.90 -13.58
N ARG A 13 11.64 -12.91 -12.65
CA ARG A 13 11.07 -11.69 -12.05
C ARG A 13 11.70 -11.41 -10.71
N LYS A 14 12.02 -10.14 -10.43
CA LYS A 14 12.53 -9.74 -9.12
C LYS A 14 11.45 -9.95 -8.06
N GLU A 15 11.86 -10.41 -6.90
CA GLU A 15 11.01 -10.59 -5.73
C GLU A 15 11.50 -9.73 -4.58
N TRP A 16 10.54 -9.24 -3.81
CA TRP A 16 10.75 -8.43 -2.63
C TRP A 16 9.91 -8.99 -1.48
N ALA A 17 10.44 -8.96 -0.26
CA ALA A 17 9.72 -9.28 0.95
C ALA A 17 9.31 -8.01 1.70
N GLU A 18 8.02 -7.86 1.98
CA GLU A 18 7.49 -6.86 2.91
C GLU A 18 7.54 -7.43 4.34
N ARG A 19 8.55 -7.01 5.11
CA ARG A 19 8.88 -7.58 6.42
C ARG A 19 7.90 -7.17 7.51
N GLU A 20 7.24 -6.03 7.40
CA GLU A 20 6.19 -5.65 8.36
C GLU A 20 5.00 -6.63 8.32
N LEU A 21 4.86 -7.37 7.22
CA LEU A 21 3.86 -8.42 7.02
C LEU A 21 4.38 -9.83 7.39
N ALA A 22 5.47 -9.94 8.16
CA ALA A 22 5.93 -11.22 8.69
C ALA A 22 4.86 -11.87 9.60
N ALA A 23 4.69 -13.18 9.48
CA ALA A 23 3.74 -13.96 10.27
C ALA A 23 4.41 -15.24 10.80
N PRO A 24 3.83 -15.94 11.80
CA PRO A 24 4.44 -17.16 12.34
C PRO A 24 4.77 -18.23 11.28
N TYR A 25 3.97 -18.31 10.21
CA TYR A 25 4.15 -19.24 9.09
C TYR A 25 4.93 -18.63 7.90
N ARG A 26 5.37 -17.37 8.01
CA ARG A 26 6.14 -16.63 7.01
C ARG A 26 6.99 -15.55 7.69
N PRO A 27 8.05 -15.93 8.43
CA PRO A 27 8.81 -14.99 9.26
C PRO A 27 9.60 -13.96 8.44
N GLU A 28 9.84 -14.21 7.15
CA GLU A 28 10.58 -13.33 6.24
C GLU A 28 9.74 -12.14 5.73
N GLY A 29 8.42 -12.17 5.92
CA GLY A 29 7.50 -11.16 5.37
C GLY A 29 6.74 -11.65 4.14
N LEU A 30 5.80 -10.84 3.65
CA LEU A 30 5.04 -11.14 2.44
C LEU A 30 5.93 -10.97 1.20
N VAL A 31 6.21 -12.07 0.50
CA VAL A 31 6.93 -12.03 -0.78
C VAL A 31 6.00 -11.57 -1.90
N MET A 32 6.46 -10.60 -2.69
CA MET A 32 5.78 -10.03 -3.85
C MET A 32 6.75 -9.92 -5.03
N GLU A 33 6.23 -10.15 -6.22
CA GLU A 33 6.99 -9.93 -7.46
C GLU A 33 7.03 -8.45 -7.84
N GLU A 34 8.00 -8.07 -8.66
CA GLU A 34 8.28 -6.69 -9.11
C GLU A 34 7.02 -5.94 -9.58
N TRP A 35 6.23 -6.54 -10.47
CA TRP A 35 5.01 -5.92 -11.02
C TRP A 35 3.99 -5.53 -9.94
N LYS A 36 3.95 -6.28 -8.84
CA LYS A 36 3.05 -6.02 -7.72
C LYS A 36 3.63 -4.98 -6.78
N VAL A 37 4.96 -5.00 -6.59
CA VAL A 37 5.68 -3.98 -5.81
C VAL A 37 5.55 -2.60 -6.43
N GLU A 38 5.59 -2.52 -7.76
CA GLU A 38 5.40 -1.29 -8.54
C GLU A 38 4.01 -0.65 -8.29
N GLN A 39 3.00 -1.45 -7.94
CA GLN A 39 1.67 -0.96 -7.56
C GLN A 39 1.54 -0.73 -6.06
N TYR A 40 2.08 -1.64 -5.24
CA TYR A 40 1.99 -1.60 -3.77
C TYR A 40 2.66 -0.38 -3.17
N ARG A 41 3.88 -0.05 -3.60
CA ARG A 41 4.63 1.09 -3.06
C ARG A 41 3.87 2.42 -3.23
N PRO A 42 3.48 2.85 -4.44
CA PRO A 42 2.76 4.11 -4.60
C PRO A 42 1.38 4.09 -3.94
N PHE A 43 0.72 2.92 -3.85
CA PHE A 43 -0.57 2.80 -3.16
C PHE A 43 -0.41 3.08 -1.65
N VAL A 44 0.57 2.46 -1.00
CA VAL A 44 0.88 2.71 0.42
C VAL A 44 1.28 4.17 0.65
N GLU A 45 2.18 4.71 -0.17
CA GLU A 45 2.64 6.10 -0.07
C GLU A 45 1.49 7.11 -0.24
N GLY A 46 0.61 6.89 -1.21
CA GLY A 46 -0.55 7.73 -1.47
C GLY A 46 -1.54 7.75 -0.30
N ILE A 47 -1.84 6.59 0.30
CA ILE A 47 -2.73 6.54 1.45
C ILE A 47 -2.09 7.22 2.66
N ARG A 48 -0.81 6.97 2.93
CA ARG A 48 -0.07 7.64 4.02
C ARG A 48 -0.12 9.16 3.90
N ALA A 49 0.08 9.68 2.68
CA ALA A 49 -0.03 11.11 2.40
C ALA A 49 -1.45 11.65 2.65
N CYS A 50 -2.49 10.84 2.40
CA CYS A 50 -3.87 11.23 2.67
C CYS A 50 -4.18 11.24 4.17
N ILE A 51 -3.88 10.16 4.89
CA ILE A 51 -4.28 9.98 6.29
C ILE A 51 -3.35 10.69 7.28
N GLY A 52 -2.09 10.97 6.90
CA GLY A 52 -1.11 11.66 7.73
C GLY A 52 -0.48 10.80 8.84
N ARG A 53 -0.49 9.48 8.69
CA ARG A 53 0.16 8.52 9.59
C ARG A 53 0.65 7.29 8.84
N ASP A 54 1.49 6.50 9.48
CA ASP A 54 1.81 5.16 9.01
C ASP A 54 0.58 4.24 9.04
N LEU A 55 0.55 3.31 8.08
CA LEU A 55 -0.45 2.25 8.02
C LEU A 55 -0.16 1.19 9.06
N THR A 56 -1.21 0.65 9.66
CA THR A 56 -1.09 -0.53 10.53
C THR A 56 -0.73 -1.75 9.70
N LYS A 57 -0.30 -2.82 10.37
CA LYS A 57 -0.01 -4.10 9.71
C LYS A 57 -1.20 -4.64 8.91
N ASP A 58 -2.41 -4.55 9.44
CA ASP A 58 -3.62 -5.05 8.78
C ASP A 58 -3.99 -4.18 7.57
N GLU A 59 -3.79 -2.86 7.67
CA GLU A 59 -3.96 -1.94 6.54
C GLU A 59 -2.94 -2.26 5.45
N LEU A 60 -1.65 -2.43 5.78
CA LEU A 60 -0.62 -2.84 4.82
C LEU A 60 -0.95 -4.18 4.17
N SER A 61 -1.45 -5.15 4.94
CA SER A 61 -1.87 -6.45 4.42
C SER A 61 -3.02 -6.29 3.42
N THR A 62 -3.97 -5.42 3.73
CA THR A 62 -5.10 -5.10 2.85
C THR A 62 -4.63 -4.43 1.56
N ILE A 63 -3.75 -3.43 1.66
CA ILE A 63 -3.19 -2.76 0.48
C ILE A 63 -2.37 -3.73 -0.35
N ALA A 64 -1.53 -4.56 0.26
CA ALA A 64 -0.78 -5.60 -0.44
C ALA A 64 -1.70 -6.59 -1.16
N TRP A 65 -2.85 -6.96 -0.57
CA TRP A 65 -3.85 -7.76 -1.27
C TRP A 65 -4.45 -7.01 -2.48
N LEU A 66 -4.83 -5.75 -2.30
CA LEU A 66 -5.41 -4.90 -3.35
C LEU A 66 -4.45 -4.58 -4.50
N SER A 67 -3.15 -4.51 -4.25
CA SER A 67 -2.12 -4.29 -5.29
C SER A 67 -1.99 -5.44 -6.29
N GLY A 68 -2.72 -6.54 -6.10
CA GLY A 68 -2.82 -7.62 -7.08
C GLY A 68 -3.89 -7.42 -8.15
N TYR A 69 -4.74 -6.40 -8.03
CA TYR A 69 -5.81 -6.09 -8.99
C TYR A 69 -5.30 -5.24 -10.17
N GLU A 70 -6.19 -4.98 -11.13
CA GLU A 70 -5.90 -4.07 -12.24
C GLU A 70 -5.66 -2.64 -11.73
N GLN A 71 -4.76 -1.92 -12.40
CA GLN A 71 -4.43 -0.54 -12.07
C GLN A 71 -5.67 0.37 -11.99
N SER A 72 -6.65 0.18 -12.87
CA SER A 72 -7.93 0.91 -12.89
C SER A 72 -8.72 0.78 -11.57
N THR A 73 -8.65 -0.40 -10.94
CA THR A 73 -9.30 -0.66 -9.65
C THR A 73 -8.58 0.09 -8.54
N ILE A 74 -7.24 0.06 -8.55
CA ILE A 74 -6.41 0.79 -7.60
C ILE A 74 -6.64 2.30 -7.72
N ASP A 75 -6.67 2.82 -8.94
CA ASP A 75 -6.91 4.24 -9.23
C ASP A 75 -8.28 4.69 -8.72
N SER A 76 -9.31 3.85 -8.90
CA SER A 76 -10.67 4.11 -8.39
C SER A 76 -10.69 4.18 -6.86
N ILE A 77 -10.00 3.26 -6.18
CA ILE A 77 -9.89 3.27 -4.71
C ILE A 77 -9.13 4.52 -4.23
N MET A 78 -8.01 4.85 -4.87
CA MET A 78 -7.22 6.03 -4.52
C MET A 78 -7.99 7.34 -4.75
N SER A 79 -8.80 7.42 -5.80
CA SER A 79 -9.69 8.55 -6.07
C SER A 79 -10.71 8.74 -4.95
N LEU A 80 -11.31 7.65 -4.46
CA LEU A 80 -12.26 7.68 -3.34
C LEU A 80 -11.59 8.16 -2.05
N ILE A 81 -10.43 7.59 -1.70
CA ILE A 81 -9.68 7.95 -0.48
C ILE A 81 -9.25 9.43 -0.52
N THR A 82 -8.76 9.89 -1.68
CA THR A 82 -8.32 11.27 -1.86
C THR A 82 -9.49 12.24 -1.71
N SER A 83 -10.62 11.95 -2.37
CA SER A 83 -11.85 12.74 -2.27
C SER A 83 -12.34 12.86 -0.82
N ALA A 84 -12.35 11.75 -0.08
CA ALA A 84 -12.75 11.75 1.32
C ALA A 84 -11.82 12.61 2.20
N ASN A 85 -10.50 12.55 1.98
CA ASN A 85 -9.55 13.37 2.72
C ASN A 85 -9.68 14.87 2.40
N LEU A 86 -9.90 15.24 1.14
CA LEU A 86 -10.14 16.62 0.74
C LEU A 86 -11.40 17.16 1.40
N HIS A 87 -12.50 16.39 1.38
CA HIS A 87 -13.74 16.78 2.04
C HIS A 87 -13.54 17.05 3.54
N ARG A 88 -12.79 16.18 4.23
CA ARG A 88 -12.45 16.38 5.64
C ARG A 88 -11.71 17.70 5.88
N LYS A 89 -10.72 18.02 5.04
CA LYS A 89 -9.93 19.27 5.16
C LYS A 89 -10.82 20.50 4.99
N ASP A 90 -11.72 20.47 4.00
CA ASP A 90 -12.67 21.56 3.77
C ASP A 90 -13.62 21.73 4.96
N SER A 91 -14.13 20.63 5.53
CA SER A 91 -14.99 20.68 6.71
C SER A 91 -14.28 21.29 7.92
N LEU A 92 -13.02 20.93 8.18
CA LEU A 92 -12.24 21.48 9.29
C LEU A 92 -11.98 22.98 9.12
N SER A 93 -11.70 23.43 7.89
CA SER A 93 -11.46 24.85 7.59
C SER A 93 -12.67 25.78 7.81
N LYS A 94 -13.88 25.21 7.85
CA LYS A 94 -15.14 25.95 8.07
C LYS A 94 -15.52 26.07 9.55
N VAL A 95 -14.93 25.26 10.43
CA VAL A 95 -15.18 25.27 11.88
C VAL A 95 -14.28 26.29 12.60
N GLU A 96 -13.14 26.64 12.00
CA GLU A 96 -12.16 27.58 12.56
C GLU A 96 -12.41 29.07 12.15
N LYS A 97 -13.57 29.38 11.56
CA LYS A 97 -14.00 30.75 11.20
C LYS A 97 -15.25 31.16 11.97
#